data_AF-A0A8H7AXR1-F1
#
_entry.id   AF-A0A8H7AXR1-F1
#
_cell.length_a   1.000
_cell.length_b   1.000
_cell.length_c   1.000
_cell.angle_alpha   90.00
_cell.angle_beta   90.00
_cell.angle_gamma   90.00
#
_symmetry.space_group_name_H-M   'P 1'
#
loop_
_entity.id
_entity.type
_entity.pdbx_description
1 polymer ?
#
loop_
_entity_poly.entity_id
_entity_poly.type
_entity_poly.pdbx_seq_one_letter_code
_entity_poly.pdbx_strand_id
1 'polypeptide(L)'
;MVGVPKSTGCLICRKRKIKCDETWPACLNCQKNGKSCPGPPARHTFRDLGPRLNGGATNFAVEEKTTPPDQRNRHLTQLNEKFAENGSVTHKFRISNKSSTTRRKASRSSSISLSPPKTPFLRHPSPSQHQQLARALISATTTGSTGHRMSVFGPFIQEVPARIGHNAALDAAVAVLVNVHTSLVYKKAADEIVSPELYIRAIKTLQSCLESPQLGMSPNTLCASVLLGLVEAFAGPRIGNRYLTHVGGAGRLMELQGPSRYRDTFTKEILRFNRGGIIITCIYERKPCFLASPGWREIAFDKTGLSFDDCLNTDLMQYMAELPGIFHALKELGERYASQPSQATSFDVSSNDELCKSLSDTPPSLDFSTDSFEETEFLEDLRPIKTSYPINARPYTYRYESARTTLLYKVYNLKDAVRSLGEHLNAKLTNGIAISETPAREKNSPMQTSYHFNNWRDMTAYNCFWSVVILTNKVLMRLLPPFDQSRHELQAECRSVATEICKTWEDAWAGRPIGAFHTGLSFVVAYEYCTSEVQVWIIKRLNSLLDYHQVDAFRWSDEVITSMSAKLAGEGPDVAFSNVRASENAR
;
A
#
# COMPACT_ATOMS: atom_id res chain seq x y z
N MET A 1 25.38 11.57 -19.97
CA MET A 1 26.27 10.43 -20.26
C MET A 1 27.59 10.69 -19.57
N VAL A 2 27.91 9.95 -18.50
CA VAL A 2 29.23 9.62 -17.90
C VAL A 2 28.92 8.83 -16.61
N GLY A 3 29.69 7.77 -16.30
CA GLY A 3 29.64 7.09 -15.00
C GLY A 3 28.91 5.74 -14.89
N VAL A 4 28.62 5.02 -16.00
CA VAL A 4 28.15 3.62 -15.91
C VAL A 4 29.32 2.68 -16.17
N PRO A 5 29.68 1.78 -15.24
CA PRO A 5 30.59 0.69 -15.55
C PRO A 5 29.95 -0.23 -16.60
N LYS A 6 30.45 -0.21 -17.84
CA LYS A 6 29.99 -1.11 -18.94
C LYS A 6 30.37 -2.58 -18.72
N SER A 7 31.15 -2.90 -17.67
CA SER A 7 31.71 -4.24 -17.46
C SER A 7 31.09 -4.90 -16.23
N THR A 8 30.54 -6.10 -16.46
CA THR A 8 30.01 -7.07 -15.48
C THR A 8 31.10 -7.86 -14.74
N GLY A 9 32.37 -7.68 -15.13
CA GLY A 9 33.50 -8.36 -14.51
C GLY A 9 33.83 -7.88 -13.10
N CYS A 10 34.44 -8.75 -12.28
CA CYS A 10 34.84 -8.42 -10.92
C CYS A 10 35.83 -7.23 -10.88
N LEU A 11 35.89 -6.54 -9.73
CA LEU A 11 36.69 -5.32 -9.58
C LEU A 11 38.19 -5.55 -9.85
N ILE A 12 38.72 -6.73 -9.54
CA ILE A 12 40.14 -7.08 -9.77
C ILE A 12 40.43 -7.24 -11.26
N CYS A 13 39.62 -8.02 -12.00
CA CYS A 13 39.80 -8.20 -13.45
C CYS A 13 39.63 -6.88 -14.19
N ARG A 14 38.68 -6.04 -13.77
CA ARG A 14 38.50 -4.68 -14.31
C ARG A 14 39.72 -3.79 -14.06
N LYS A 15 40.27 -3.77 -12.84
CA LYS A 15 41.48 -2.99 -12.50
C LYS A 15 42.69 -3.46 -13.30
N ARG A 16 42.79 -4.77 -13.55
CA ARG A 16 43.83 -5.39 -14.40
C ARG A 16 43.58 -5.26 -15.90
N LYS A 17 42.44 -4.69 -16.32
CA LYS A 17 42.02 -4.60 -17.73
C LYS A 17 42.02 -5.95 -18.47
N ILE A 18 41.68 -7.03 -17.77
CA ILE A 18 41.51 -8.38 -18.35
C ILE A 18 40.04 -8.80 -18.33
N LYS A 19 39.64 -9.67 -19.27
CA LYS A 19 38.27 -10.18 -19.33
C LYS A 19 37.99 -11.07 -18.11
N CYS A 20 36.90 -10.80 -17.40
CA CYS A 20 36.41 -11.65 -16.33
C CYS A 20 35.57 -12.77 -16.95
N ASP A 21 35.76 -13.99 -16.50
CA ASP A 21 34.99 -15.17 -16.89
C ASP A 21 33.67 -15.31 -16.12
N GLU A 22 33.45 -14.45 -15.10
CA GLU A 22 32.18 -14.32 -14.35
C GLU A 22 31.73 -15.61 -13.65
N THR A 23 32.64 -16.55 -13.43
CA THR A 23 32.41 -17.68 -12.53
C THR A 23 32.41 -17.19 -11.09
N TRP A 24 31.34 -17.49 -10.34
CA TRP A 24 31.14 -17.09 -8.95
C TRP A 24 31.13 -18.33 -8.06
N PRO A 25 31.64 -18.27 -6.81
CA PRO A 25 31.97 -17.10 -6.00
C PRO A 25 33.33 -16.43 -6.30
N ALA A 26 34.22 -17.08 -7.06
CA ALA A 26 35.50 -16.50 -7.47
C ALA A 26 35.83 -16.83 -8.93
N CYS A 27 36.21 -15.81 -9.71
CA CYS A 27 36.52 -16.01 -11.14
C CYS A 27 37.85 -16.74 -11.34
N LEU A 28 37.98 -17.51 -12.41
CA LEU A 28 39.16 -18.34 -12.70
C LEU A 28 40.44 -17.52 -12.80
N ASN A 29 40.34 -16.29 -13.31
CA ASN A 29 41.48 -15.37 -13.38
C ASN A 29 41.94 -14.87 -12.01
N CYS A 30 41.05 -14.72 -11.03
CA CYS A 30 41.45 -14.41 -9.65
C CYS A 30 41.99 -15.64 -8.93
N GLN A 31 41.40 -16.82 -9.18
CA GLN A 31 41.82 -18.09 -8.59
C GLN A 31 43.25 -18.47 -9.03
N LYS A 32 43.54 -18.44 -10.33
CA LYS A 32 44.88 -18.77 -10.87
C LYS A 32 45.98 -17.83 -10.37
N ASN A 33 45.62 -16.60 -9.99
CA ASN A 33 46.56 -15.60 -9.49
C ASN A 33 46.56 -15.49 -7.95
N GLY A 34 45.90 -16.41 -7.24
CA GLY A 34 45.85 -16.44 -5.78
C GLY A 34 45.23 -15.18 -5.16
N LYS A 35 44.32 -14.50 -5.86
CA LYS A 35 43.65 -13.28 -5.36
C LYS A 35 42.22 -13.60 -4.91
N SER A 36 41.81 -13.05 -3.78
CA SER A 36 40.42 -13.14 -3.30
C SER A 36 39.50 -12.32 -4.20
N CYS A 37 38.63 -12.99 -4.95
CA CYS A 37 37.74 -12.36 -5.91
C CYS A 37 36.58 -11.65 -5.20
N PRO A 38 36.35 -10.34 -5.43
CA PRO A 38 35.32 -9.58 -4.73
C PRO A 38 33.90 -9.82 -5.25
N GLY A 39 33.69 -10.81 -6.13
CA GLY A 39 32.39 -11.04 -6.75
C GLY A 39 32.04 -10.03 -7.87
N PRO A 40 30.81 -10.10 -8.40
CA PRO A 40 30.33 -9.17 -9.41
C PRO A 40 30.19 -7.76 -8.83
N PRO A 41 30.38 -6.70 -9.62
CA PRO A 41 30.17 -5.32 -9.15
C PRO A 41 28.69 -5.10 -8.78
N ALA A 42 28.44 -4.49 -7.62
CA ALA A 42 27.09 -4.14 -7.17
C ALA A 42 26.38 -3.26 -8.21
N ARG A 43 25.28 -3.75 -8.79
CA ARG A 43 24.53 -3.06 -9.84
C ARG A 43 23.57 -2.00 -9.28
N HIS A 44 24.05 -0.90 -8.70
CA HIS A 44 23.16 0.25 -8.46
C HIS A 44 23.90 1.59 -8.60
N THR A 45 23.70 2.26 -9.74
CA THR A 45 23.84 3.73 -9.86
C THR A 45 22.47 4.30 -10.20
N PHE A 46 21.89 5.10 -9.29
CA PHE A 46 20.74 5.94 -9.61
C PHE A 46 21.24 7.32 -10.05
N ARG A 47 20.72 7.80 -11.19
CA ARG A 47 20.84 9.18 -11.64
C ARG A 47 19.77 10.01 -10.93
N ASP A 48 20.20 11.11 -10.34
CA ASP A 48 19.34 12.22 -9.97
C ASP A 48 18.81 12.90 -11.26
N LEU A 49 17.49 12.95 -11.39
CA LEU A 49 16.80 13.86 -12.30
C LEU A 49 15.98 14.83 -11.44
N GLY A 50 16.68 15.66 -10.66
CA GLY A 50 16.12 16.91 -10.17
C GLY A 50 15.56 17.76 -11.31
N PRO A 51 14.76 18.80 -10.99
CA PRO A 51 14.04 19.57 -12.00
C PRO A 51 15.02 20.21 -12.98
N ARG A 52 15.02 19.72 -14.22
CA ARG A 52 15.54 20.45 -15.36
C ARG A 52 14.58 21.60 -15.64
N LEU A 53 14.92 22.78 -15.14
CA LEU A 53 14.40 24.01 -15.70
C LEU A 53 14.93 24.08 -17.13
N ASN A 54 14.02 23.95 -18.10
CA ASN A 54 14.34 24.20 -19.50
C ASN A 54 14.86 25.63 -19.64
N GLY A 55 16.07 25.74 -20.18
CA GLY A 55 16.62 27.00 -20.64
C GLY A 55 15.86 27.50 -21.85
N GLY A 56 15.18 28.64 -21.69
CA GLY A 56 14.97 29.61 -22.75
C GLY A 56 15.84 30.81 -22.42
N ALA A 57 16.83 31.08 -23.26
CA ALA A 57 17.76 32.18 -23.12
C ALA A 57 17.07 33.53 -23.30
N THR A 58 17.34 34.49 -22.41
CA THR A 58 17.52 35.90 -22.79
C THR A 58 18.56 36.54 -21.87
N ASN A 59 19.63 37.04 -22.50
CA ASN A 59 20.66 37.87 -21.89
C ASN A 59 20.03 39.15 -21.32
N PHE A 60 20.26 39.50 -20.06
CA PHE A 60 20.29 40.90 -19.63
C PHE A 60 21.25 41.12 -18.47
N ALA A 61 21.78 42.33 -18.47
CA ALA A 61 23.02 42.78 -17.87
C ALA A 61 23.07 42.75 -16.34
N VAL A 62 24.31 42.67 -15.86
CA VAL A 62 24.72 42.88 -14.47
C VAL A 62 24.39 44.31 -14.07
N GLU A 63 23.54 44.47 -13.06
CA GLU A 63 23.53 45.67 -12.21
C GLU A 63 23.74 45.26 -10.75
N GLU A 64 24.76 45.87 -10.20
CA GLU A 64 25.34 45.72 -8.88
C GLU A 64 24.48 46.44 -7.84
N LYS A 65 24.02 45.75 -6.80
CA LYS A 65 23.54 46.37 -5.55
C LYS A 65 23.69 45.42 -4.35
N THR A 66 24.84 45.56 -3.73
CA THR A 66 25.14 45.50 -2.29
C THR A 66 23.98 45.24 -1.32
N THR A 67 24.04 44.10 -0.60
CA THR A 67 23.92 43.97 0.88
C THR A 67 24.05 42.50 1.31
N PRO A 68 24.93 42.13 2.28
CA PRO A 68 25.04 40.74 2.74
C PRO A 68 24.09 40.46 3.93
N PRO A 69 23.48 39.27 4.03
CA PRO A 69 22.85 38.82 5.26
C PRO A 69 23.90 38.32 6.27
N ASP A 70 23.65 38.69 7.52
CA ASP A 70 24.42 38.48 8.76
C ASP A 70 24.98 37.05 8.94
N GLN A 71 26.26 36.86 8.60
CA GLN A 71 27.01 35.65 8.94
C GLN A 71 27.37 35.68 10.44
N ARG A 72 26.69 34.86 11.24
CA ARG A 72 27.17 34.47 12.58
C ARG A 72 28.51 33.75 12.45
N ASN A 73 29.61 34.50 12.57
CA ASN A 73 30.97 33.97 12.55
C ASN A 73 31.21 33.02 13.73
N ARG A 74 31.16 31.71 13.47
CA ARG A 74 31.57 30.66 14.41
C ARG A 74 33.09 30.51 14.30
N HIS A 75 33.82 30.97 15.32
CA HIS A 75 35.27 30.80 15.34
C HIS A 75 35.61 29.40 15.88
N LEU A 76 36.28 28.59 15.05
CA LEU A 76 36.90 27.32 15.41
C LEU A 76 38.29 27.62 15.96
N THR A 77 38.51 27.37 17.26
CA THR A 77 39.83 27.50 17.88
C THR A 77 40.36 26.11 18.18
N GLN A 78 41.51 25.75 17.61
CA GLN A 78 42.23 24.51 17.93
C GLN A 78 42.81 24.64 19.33
N LEU A 79 42.40 23.77 20.25
CA LEU A 79 42.81 23.83 21.65
C LEU A 79 44.06 23.01 21.94
N ASN A 80 44.24 21.90 21.23
CA ASN A 80 45.40 21.02 21.41
C ASN A 80 45.59 20.09 20.21
N GLU A 81 46.85 19.73 19.99
CA GLU A 81 47.30 18.75 19.01
C GLU A 81 48.11 17.68 19.75
N LYS A 82 47.75 16.41 19.58
CA LYS A 82 48.52 15.29 20.13
C LYS A 82 48.91 14.34 19.01
N PHE A 83 50.19 14.04 18.96
CA PHE A 83 50.79 13.05 18.08
C PHE A 83 50.85 11.72 18.83
N ALA A 84 50.31 10.66 18.23
CA ALA A 84 50.53 9.30 18.70
C ALA A 84 51.79 8.72 18.04
N GLU A 85 52.45 7.77 18.71
CA GLU A 85 53.70 7.14 18.25
C GLU A 85 53.56 6.41 16.90
N ASN A 86 52.33 6.08 16.48
CA ASN A 86 52.03 5.50 15.17
C ASN A 86 51.85 6.55 14.05
N GLY A 87 52.22 7.82 14.29
CA GLY A 87 52.13 8.90 13.32
C GLY A 87 50.72 9.47 13.11
N SER A 88 49.72 9.04 13.90
CA SER A 88 48.39 9.66 13.86
C SER A 88 48.32 10.92 14.70
N VAL A 89 47.62 11.95 14.19
CA VAL A 89 47.42 13.22 14.88
C VAL A 89 45.96 13.38 15.27
N THR A 90 45.71 13.68 16.54
CA THR A 90 44.36 14.03 17.02
C THR A 90 44.26 15.50 17.34
N HIS A 91 43.39 16.20 16.63
CA HIS A 91 43.08 17.61 16.86
C HIS A 91 41.80 17.76 17.69
N LYS A 92 41.85 18.62 18.72
CA LYS A 92 40.68 18.95 19.54
C LYS A 92 40.27 20.40 19.30
N PHE A 93 39.09 20.62 18.74
CA PHE A 93 38.57 21.95 18.43
C PHE A 93 37.49 22.38 19.42
N ARG A 94 37.41 23.69 19.69
CA ARG A 94 36.30 24.32 20.40
C ARG A 94 35.63 25.35 19.51
N ILE A 95 34.31 25.25 19.40
CA ILE A 95 33.46 26.23 18.72
C ILE A 95 32.96 27.21 19.78
N SER A 96 33.24 28.51 19.61
CA SER A 96 32.70 29.54 20.49
C SER A 96 31.77 30.48 19.71
N ASN A 97 30.59 30.75 20.28
CA ASN A 97 29.68 31.79 19.79
C ASN A 97 29.93 33.05 20.63
N LYS A 98 30.54 34.07 20.04
CA LYS A 98 30.75 35.35 20.72
C LYS A 98 29.46 36.18 20.58
N SER A 99 28.51 36.05 21.49
CA SER A 99 27.44 37.05 21.63
C SER A 99 28.02 38.25 22.39
N SER A 100 28.24 39.36 21.70
CA SER A 100 28.63 40.62 22.32
C SER A 100 27.49 41.16 23.18
N THR A 101 27.51 40.88 24.48
CA THR A 101 26.80 41.69 25.48
C THR A 101 27.83 42.43 26.31
N THR A 102 27.99 43.71 25.97
CA THR A 102 28.66 44.71 26.78
C THR A 102 27.89 44.90 28.09
N ARG A 103 28.23 44.14 29.13
CA ARG A 103 27.82 44.46 30.51
C ARG A 103 28.84 45.43 31.12
N ARG A 104 28.37 46.67 31.32
CA ARG A 104 29.02 47.71 32.14
C ARG A 104 29.40 47.13 33.50
N LYS A 105 30.66 47.35 33.91
CA LYS A 105 31.12 47.15 35.29
C LYS A 105 30.35 48.10 36.20
N ALA A 106 29.48 47.55 37.05
CA ALA A 106 29.02 48.22 38.25
C ALA A 106 29.81 47.64 39.43
N SER A 107 30.54 48.50 40.13
CA SER A 107 31.12 48.21 41.43
C SER A 107 30.01 47.82 42.40
N ARG A 108 30.18 46.68 43.09
CA ARG A 108 29.34 46.33 44.23
C ARG A 108 30.22 46.09 45.44
N SER A 109 29.98 46.96 46.40
CA SER A 109 30.32 46.90 47.81
C SER A 109 30.00 45.52 48.41
N SER A 110 30.88 45.10 49.31
CA SER A 110 30.75 43.92 50.16
C SER A 110 29.66 44.15 51.21
N SER A 111 28.49 43.55 51.02
CA SER A 111 27.56 43.27 52.11
C SER A 111 27.41 41.76 52.29
N ILE A 112 27.72 41.31 53.50
CA ILE A 112 27.63 39.92 53.94
C ILE A 112 26.15 39.56 54.02
N SER A 113 25.67 38.80 53.04
CA SER A 113 24.33 38.21 53.04
C SER A 113 24.40 36.83 53.69
N LEU A 114 23.77 36.70 54.87
CA LEU A 114 23.51 35.45 55.58
C LEU A 114 22.36 34.69 54.89
N SER A 115 22.63 34.12 53.71
CA SER A 115 21.75 33.12 53.09
C SER A 115 22.26 31.72 53.40
N PRO A 116 21.41 30.74 53.77
CA PRO A 116 21.86 29.37 53.99
C PRO A 116 22.49 28.79 52.71
N PRO A 117 23.49 27.89 52.83
CA PRO A 117 24.11 27.28 51.67
C PRO A 117 23.04 26.51 50.87
N LYS A 118 22.83 26.93 49.62
CA LYS A 118 21.99 26.16 48.67
C LYS A 118 22.62 24.78 48.54
N THR A 119 21.92 23.77 49.02
CA THR A 119 22.23 22.37 48.74
C THR A 119 22.42 22.21 47.22
N PRO A 120 23.45 21.46 46.77
CA PRO A 120 23.62 21.22 45.34
C PRO A 120 22.40 20.45 44.88
N PHE A 121 21.51 21.11 44.11
CA PHE A 121 20.48 20.42 43.37
C PHE A 121 21.14 19.26 42.63
N LEU A 122 20.74 18.03 42.95
CA LEU A 122 21.09 16.86 42.16
C LEU A 122 20.65 17.16 40.73
N ARG A 123 21.60 17.52 39.85
CA ARG A 123 21.32 17.64 38.42
C ARG A 123 21.02 16.23 37.95
N HIS A 124 19.73 15.91 37.82
CA HIS A 124 19.34 14.72 37.08
C HIS A 124 19.98 14.81 35.69
N PRO A 125 20.64 13.74 35.21
CA PRO A 125 21.21 13.74 33.87
C PRO A 125 20.10 14.03 32.86
N SER A 126 20.39 14.90 31.89
CA SER A 126 19.45 15.16 30.79
C SER A 126 19.09 13.81 30.13
N PRO A 127 17.80 13.56 29.82
CA PRO A 127 17.40 12.29 29.25
C PRO A 127 18.20 11.97 27.98
N SER A 128 18.61 10.72 27.81
CA SER A 128 19.31 10.30 26.59
C SER A 128 18.43 10.51 25.36
N GLN A 129 19.04 10.57 24.16
CA GLN A 129 18.26 10.71 22.93
C GLN A 129 17.23 9.59 22.76
N HIS A 130 17.57 8.35 23.14
CA HIS A 130 16.66 7.20 23.14
C HIS A 130 15.49 7.39 24.11
N GLN A 131 15.75 7.91 25.32
CA GLN A 131 14.69 8.20 26.30
C GLN A 131 13.75 9.30 25.83
N GLN A 132 14.28 10.34 25.17
CA GLN A 132 13.46 11.40 24.59
C GLN A 132 12.58 10.85 23.47
N LEU A 133 13.13 10.01 22.60
CA LEU A 133 12.40 9.38 21.51
C LEU A 133 11.29 8.45 22.02
N ALA A 134 11.59 7.62 23.02
CA ALA A 134 10.61 6.74 23.66
C ALA A 134 9.45 7.54 24.28
N ARG A 135 9.76 8.62 25.01
CA ARG A 135 8.73 9.51 25.60
C ARG A 135 7.88 10.17 24.52
N ALA A 136 8.49 10.61 23.41
CA ALA A 136 7.77 11.22 22.31
C ALA A 136 6.81 10.22 21.64
N LEU A 137 7.25 8.98 21.42
CA LEU A 137 6.38 7.91 20.90
C LEU A 137 5.22 7.59 21.86
N ILE A 138 5.49 7.46 23.16
CA ILE A 138 4.46 7.23 24.17
C ILE A 138 3.43 8.37 24.14
N SER A 139 3.88 9.63 24.09
CA SER A 139 3.00 10.79 23.96
C SER A 139 2.15 10.72 22.69
N ALA A 140 2.73 10.29 21.57
CA ALA A 140 2.02 10.15 20.29
C ALA A 140 0.90 9.09 20.31
N THR A 141 0.93 8.13 21.25
CA THR A 141 -0.14 7.13 21.39
C THR A 141 -1.46 7.70 21.91
N THR A 142 -1.42 8.84 22.62
CA THR A 142 -2.60 9.46 23.24
C THR A 142 -2.92 10.85 22.71
N THR A 143 -1.96 11.50 22.04
CA THR A 143 -2.08 12.87 21.55
C THR A 143 -2.82 12.95 20.21
N GLY A 144 -3.75 13.91 20.09
CA GLY A 144 -4.54 14.18 18.88
C GLY A 144 -5.94 13.58 18.91
N SER A 145 -6.71 13.79 17.83
CA SER A 145 -8.01 13.11 17.65
C SER A 145 -7.83 11.61 17.44
N THR A 146 -8.91 10.83 17.50
CA THR A 146 -8.86 9.35 17.35
C THR A 146 -8.05 8.91 16.14
N GLY A 147 -8.21 9.57 14.99
CA GLY A 147 -7.45 9.27 13.76
C GLY A 147 -5.97 9.66 13.76
N HIS A 148 -5.50 10.40 14.77
CA HIS A 148 -4.09 10.81 14.91
C HIS A 148 -3.32 9.97 15.92
N ARG A 149 -4.00 9.26 16.83
CA ARG A 149 -3.34 8.54 17.92
C ARG A 149 -2.60 7.32 17.39
N MET A 150 -1.32 7.16 17.71
CA MET A 150 -0.54 5.97 17.27
C MET A 150 -1.05 4.65 17.88
N SER A 151 -1.81 4.71 18.98
CA SER A 151 -2.39 3.52 19.63
C SER A 151 -3.37 2.76 18.73
N VAL A 152 -3.93 3.41 17.71
CA VAL A 152 -4.84 2.77 16.77
C VAL A 152 -4.21 1.57 16.05
N PHE A 153 -2.91 1.65 15.70
CA PHE A 153 -2.23 0.59 14.93
C PHE A 153 -2.09 -0.74 15.68
N GLY A 154 -2.38 -0.78 16.98
CA GLY A 154 -2.50 -2.01 17.73
C GLY A 154 -1.46 -2.17 18.82
N PRO A 155 -1.54 -3.29 19.56
CA PRO A 155 -0.74 -3.51 20.76
C PRO A 155 0.77 -3.45 20.51
N PHE A 156 1.25 -3.86 19.33
CA PHE A 156 2.68 -3.86 19.03
C PHE A 156 3.34 -2.47 19.17
N ILE A 157 2.62 -1.37 18.90
CA ILE A 157 3.15 0.00 19.07
C ILE A 157 3.51 0.28 20.53
N GLN A 158 2.80 -0.30 21.49
CA GLN A 158 3.05 -0.10 22.92
C GLN A 158 4.35 -0.77 23.39
N GLU A 159 4.82 -1.79 22.67
CA GLU A 159 6.09 -2.46 22.94
C GLU A 159 7.31 -1.76 22.31
N VAL A 160 7.10 -0.93 21.28
CA VAL A 160 8.19 -0.24 20.56
C VAL A 160 9.06 0.63 21.48
N PRO A 161 8.53 1.43 22.44
CA PRO A 161 9.35 2.24 23.33
C PRO A 161 10.43 1.46 24.09
N ALA A 162 10.13 0.24 24.52
CA ALA A 162 11.09 -0.62 25.24
C ALA A 162 12.21 -1.17 24.33
N ARG A 163 11.99 -1.15 23.01
CA ARG A 163 12.92 -1.67 21.99
C ARG A 163 13.84 -0.58 21.44
N ILE A 164 13.56 0.69 21.70
CA ILE A 164 14.38 1.82 21.25
C ILE A 164 15.80 1.71 21.85
N GLY A 165 16.81 1.95 21.01
CA GLY A 165 18.22 1.84 21.35
C GLY A 165 18.83 0.46 21.12
N HIS A 166 18.03 -0.54 20.74
CA HIS A 166 18.51 -1.90 20.44
C HIS A 166 18.66 -2.18 18.93
N ASN A 167 18.12 -1.31 18.07
CA ASN A 167 18.20 -1.45 16.62
C ASN A 167 18.11 -0.07 15.95
N ALA A 168 19.17 0.31 15.22
CA ALA A 168 19.27 1.64 14.61
C ALA A 168 18.19 1.91 13.55
N ALA A 169 17.74 0.89 12.81
CA ALA A 169 16.67 1.04 11.83
C ALA A 169 15.33 1.33 12.51
N LEU A 170 15.03 0.63 13.62
CA LEU A 170 13.83 0.90 14.41
C LEU A 170 13.85 2.32 14.98
N ASP A 171 14.97 2.73 15.57
CA ASP A 171 15.12 4.07 16.15
C ASP A 171 14.92 5.16 15.10
N ALA A 172 15.51 4.97 13.91
CA ALA A 172 15.35 5.91 12.80
C ALA A 172 13.90 5.96 12.30
N ALA A 173 13.22 4.81 12.18
CA ALA A 173 11.82 4.74 11.76
C ALA A 173 10.88 5.41 12.78
N VAL A 174 11.10 5.18 14.08
CA VAL A 174 10.33 5.85 15.15
C VAL A 174 10.52 7.36 15.11
N ALA A 175 11.74 7.84 14.86
CA ALA A 175 12.01 9.27 14.75
C ALA A 175 11.21 9.93 13.60
N VAL A 176 11.13 9.27 12.45
CA VAL A 176 10.30 9.77 11.33
C VAL A 176 8.82 9.72 11.70
N LEU A 177 8.34 8.62 12.27
CA LEU A 177 6.92 8.47 12.63
C LEU A 177 6.46 9.53 13.63
N VAL A 178 7.26 9.79 14.67
CA VAL A 178 6.99 10.84 15.66
C VAL A 178 7.01 12.23 15.01
N ASN A 179 7.91 12.48 14.07
CA ASN A 179 7.96 13.73 13.33
C ASN A 179 6.67 13.94 12.51
N VAL A 180 6.24 12.93 11.75
CA VAL A 180 4.99 12.95 10.97
C VAL A 180 3.78 13.17 11.86
N HIS A 181 3.66 12.43 12.96
CA HIS A 181 2.58 12.59 13.93
C HIS A 181 2.52 14.02 14.48
N THR A 182 3.67 14.57 14.88
CA THR A 182 3.77 15.94 15.40
C THR A 182 3.32 16.96 14.35
N SER A 183 3.75 16.81 13.09
CA SER A 183 3.34 17.67 11.99
C SER A 183 1.82 17.65 11.76
N LEU A 184 1.22 16.45 11.77
CA LEU A 184 -0.22 16.26 11.59
C LEU A 184 -1.05 16.87 12.74
N VAL A 185 -0.65 16.62 13.99
CA VAL A 185 -1.38 17.13 15.17
C VAL A 185 -1.31 18.65 15.27
N TYR A 186 -0.13 19.23 15.08
CA TYR A 186 0.09 20.66 15.34
C TYR A 186 -0.04 21.54 14.09
N LYS A 187 -0.46 20.97 12.95
CA LYS A 187 -0.69 21.68 11.68
C LYS A 187 0.43 22.67 11.34
N LYS A 188 1.70 22.27 11.54
CA LYS A 188 2.81 23.14 11.18
C LYS A 188 2.73 23.38 9.68
N ALA A 189 2.64 24.65 9.30
CA ALA A 189 2.89 25.10 7.94
C ALA A 189 4.34 24.74 7.60
N ALA A 190 4.53 23.58 7.00
CA ALA A 190 5.69 23.21 6.25
C ALA A 190 5.15 22.36 5.12
N ASP A 191 5.49 22.72 3.90
CA ASP A 191 4.96 22.18 2.65
C ASP A 191 5.23 20.67 2.45
N GLU A 192 5.72 19.97 3.49
CA GLU A 192 5.97 18.53 3.52
C GLU A 192 5.65 17.94 4.91
N ILE A 193 4.65 17.04 4.97
CA ILE A 193 4.26 16.28 6.18
C ILE A 193 5.43 15.47 6.77
N VAL A 194 6.40 15.09 5.92
CA VAL A 194 7.53 14.22 6.25
C VAL A 194 8.83 14.99 6.00
N SER A 195 9.71 15.10 7.01
CA SER A 195 11.09 15.59 6.77
C SER A 195 11.85 14.63 5.84
N PRO A 196 12.27 15.08 4.64
CA PRO A 196 13.00 14.24 3.69
C PRO A 196 14.31 13.70 4.26
N GLU A 197 15.01 14.50 5.08
CA GLU A 197 16.30 14.12 5.66
C GLU A 197 16.15 12.95 6.64
N LEU A 198 15.14 13.02 7.52
CA LEU A 198 14.85 11.96 8.47
C LEU A 198 14.42 10.69 7.73
N TYR A 199 13.55 10.82 6.72
CA TYR A 199 13.07 9.68 5.95
C TYR A 199 14.19 8.99 5.17
N ILE A 200 15.02 9.74 4.43
CA ILE A 200 16.16 9.19 3.69
C ILE A 200 17.15 8.50 4.64
N ARG A 201 17.39 9.09 5.82
CA ARG A 201 18.24 8.46 6.84
C ARG A 201 17.64 7.13 7.32
N ALA A 202 16.34 7.07 7.58
CA ALA A 202 15.68 5.85 8.03
C ALA A 202 15.76 4.75 6.97
N ILE A 203 15.54 5.07 5.69
CA ILE A 203 15.67 4.12 4.58
C ILE A 203 17.10 3.58 4.45
N LYS A 204 18.12 4.46 4.47
CA LYS A 204 19.53 4.04 4.42
C LYS A 204 19.91 3.15 5.59
N THR A 205 19.40 3.47 6.78
CA THR A 205 19.67 2.68 8.00
C THR A 205 18.99 1.33 7.94
N LEU A 206 17.74 1.27 7.47
CA LEU A 206 17.01 0.03 7.23
C LEU A 206 17.76 -0.86 6.24
N GLN A 207 18.19 -0.31 5.10
CA GLN A 207 18.97 -1.04 4.09
C GLN A 207 20.24 -1.65 4.68
N SER A 208 21.03 -0.86 5.41
CA SER A 208 22.24 -1.36 6.06
C SER A 208 21.95 -2.46 7.09
N CYS A 209 20.84 -2.38 7.83
CA CYS A 209 20.45 -3.45 8.76
C CYS A 209 20.00 -4.71 8.03
N LEU A 210 19.34 -4.59 6.88
CA LEU A 210 18.90 -5.73 6.05
C LEU A 210 20.07 -6.48 5.40
N GLU A 211 21.20 -5.82 5.15
CA GLU A 211 22.43 -6.46 4.63
C GLU A 211 23.10 -7.38 5.67
N SER A 212 22.84 -7.18 6.97
CA SER A 212 23.32 -8.06 8.02
C SER A 212 22.42 -9.30 8.16
N PRO A 213 22.97 -10.54 8.10
CA PRO A 213 22.17 -11.75 8.27
C PRO A 213 21.43 -11.83 9.61
N GLN A 214 22.02 -11.29 10.69
CA GLN A 214 21.41 -11.31 12.01
C GLN A 214 20.42 -10.16 12.21
N LEU A 215 20.81 -8.92 11.89
CA LEU A 215 19.94 -7.76 12.09
C LEU A 215 18.79 -7.74 11.09
N GLY A 216 19.01 -8.18 9.85
CA GLY A 216 18.00 -8.22 8.81
C GLY A 216 16.83 -9.16 9.14
N MET A 217 17.10 -10.21 9.91
CA MET A 217 16.09 -11.17 10.37
C MET A 217 15.52 -10.85 11.75
N SER A 218 15.86 -9.69 12.32
CA SER A 218 15.39 -9.31 13.65
C SER A 218 13.95 -8.76 13.62
N PRO A 219 13.14 -9.02 14.67
CA PRO A 219 11.81 -8.41 14.82
C PRO A 219 11.84 -6.89 14.81
N ASN A 220 12.93 -6.27 15.28
CA ASN A 220 13.08 -4.82 15.32
C ASN A 220 13.28 -4.24 13.91
N THR A 221 14.04 -4.91 13.03
CA THR A 221 14.19 -4.50 11.63
C THR A 221 12.88 -4.69 10.85
N LEU A 222 12.15 -5.78 11.09
CA LEU A 222 10.80 -5.96 10.55
C LEU A 222 9.87 -4.83 11.00
N CYS A 223 9.85 -4.52 12.30
CA CYS A 223 9.07 -3.42 12.84
C CYS A 223 9.43 -2.07 12.21
N ALA A 224 10.73 -1.80 11.98
CA ALA A 224 11.19 -0.60 11.28
C ALA A 224 10.57 -0.47 9.87
N SER A 225 10.52 -1.58 9.11
CA SER A 225 9.87 -1.61 7.79
C SER A 225 8.37 -1.30 7.88
N VAL A 226 7.68 -1.83 8.90
CA VAL A 226 6.25 -1.59 9.13
C VAL A 226 5.99 -0.13 9.51
N LEU A 227 6.80 0.45 10.41
CA LEU A 227 6.66 1.86 10.80
C LEU A 227 6.92 2.81 9.63
N LEU A 228 7.83 2.47 8.71
CA LEU A 228 8.04 3.25 7.48
C LEU A 228 6.88 3.14 6.50
N GLY A 229 6.20 1.97 6.46
CA GLY A 229 4.91 1.85 5.79
C GLY A 229 3.88 2.82 6.36
N LEU A 230 3.77 2.91 7.70
CA LEU A 230 2.85 3.87 8.35
C LEU A 230 3.18 5.32 7.99
N VAL A 231 4.47 5.68 7.96
CA VAL A 231 4.92 7.02 7.53
C VAL A 231 4.40 7.34 6.12
N GLU A 232 4.51 6.41 5.17
CA GLU A 232 4.00 6.60 3.81
C GLU A 232 2.47 6.67 3.76
N ALA A 233 1.77 5.90 4.59
CA ALA A 233 0.30 5.98 4.69
C ALA A 233 -0.16 7.38 5.12
N PHE A 234 0.53 7.98 6.10
CA PHE A 234 0.23 9.34 6.57
C PHE A 234 0.67 10.44 5.61
N ALA A 235 1.74 10.22 4.85
CA ALA A 235 2.24 11.18 3.87
C ALA A 235 1.32 11.33 2.64
N GLY A 236 0.36 10.41 2.48
CA GLY A 236 -0.53 10.33 1.33
C GLY A 236 0.15 9.75 0.08
N PRO A 237 -0.64 9.42 -0.96
CA PRO A 237 -0.09 8.89 -2.21
C PRO A 237 0.81 9.94 -2.90
N ARG A 238 2.12 9.70 -2.87
CA ARG A 238 3.10 10.35 -3.75
C ARG A 238 3.22 9.53 -5.04
N ILE A 239 4.09 9.89 -5.98
CA ILE A 239 4.31 9.09 -7.21
C ILE A 239 4.53 7.60 -6.82
N GLY A 240 3.59 6.73 -7.24
CA GLY A 240 3.52 5.31 -6.90
C GLY A 240 2.94 5.00 -5.51
N ASN A 241 2.34 3.82 -5.32
CA ASN A 241 1.81 3.40 -4.01
C ASN A 241 2.94 2.89 -3.09
N ARG A 242 3.69 3.82 -2.49
CA ARG A 242 4.85 3.52 -1.62
C ARG A 242 4.49 2.76 -0.35
N TYR A 243 3.28 2.97 0.17
CA TYR A 243 2.75 2.19 1.29
C TYR A 243 2.74 0.70 0.95
N LEU A 244 2.13 0.31 -0.18
CA LEU A 244 2.09 -1.10 -0.59
C LEU A 244 3.48 -1.67 -0.87
N THR A 245 4.45 -0.85 -1.31
CA THR A 245 5.85 -1.29 -1.45
C THR A 245 6.46 -1.69 -0.10
N HIS A 246 6.26 -0.89 0.96
CA HIS A 246 6.77 -1.24 2.31
C HIS A 246 6.05 -2.43 2.90
N VAL A 247 4.73 -2.52 2.72
CA VAL A 247 3.93 -3.66 3.16
C VAL A 247 4.37 -4.94 2.43
N GLY A 248 4.58 -4.88 1.12
CA GLY A 248 5.10 -6.00 0.34
C GLY A 248 6.51 -6.42 0.77
N GLY A 249 7.38 -5.44 1.03
CA GLY A 249 8.73 -5.67 1.58
C GLY A 249 8.70 -6.33 2.96
N ALA A 250 7.86 -5.81 3.87
CA ALA A 250 7.64 -6.40 5.19
C ALA A 250 7.09 -7.83 5.06
N GLY A 251 6.05 -8.05 4.26
CA GLY A 251 5.48 -9.37 3.99
C GLY A 251 6.52 -10.36 3.46
N ARG A 252 7.40 -9.93 2.55
CA ARG A 252 8.49 -10.77 2.05
C ARG A 252 9.51 -11.12 3.14
N LEU A 253 9.84 -10.19 4.05
CA LEU A 253 10.68 -10.49 5.20
C LEU A 253 10.01 -11.50 6.14
N MET A 254 8.70 -11.38 6.37
CA MET A 254 7.95 -12.35 7.17
C MET A 254 8.02 -13.73 6.54
N GLU A 255 7.73 -13.84 5.25
CA GLU A 255 7.77 -15.08 4.49
C GLU A 255 9.15 -15.76 4.57
N LEU A 256 10.24 -14.99 4.41
CA LEU A 256 11.63 -15.47 4.52
C LEU A 256 12.00 -15.91 5.94
N GLN A 257 11.45 -15.27 6.98
CA GLN A 257 11.65 -15.67 8.37
C GLN A 257 10.98 -17.01 8.69
N GLY A 258 9.88 -17.31 7.99
CA GLY A 258 9.10 -18.52 8.14
C GLY A 258 8.21 -18.52 9.40
N PRO A 259 7.21 -19.41 9.42
CA PRO A 259 6.16 -19.41 10.46
C PRO A 259 6.72 -19.65 11.88
N SER A 260 7.78 -20.45 12.01
CA SER A 260 8.36 -20.79 13.32
C SER A 260 8.90 -19.61 14.13
N ARG A 261 9.14 -18.45 13.49
CA ARG A 261 9.63 -17.23 14.14
C ARG A 261 8.54 -16.43 14.85
N TYR A 262 7.25 -16.73 14.61
CA TYR A 262 6.11 -15.96 15.10
C TYR A 262 5.47 -16.61 16.34
N ARG A 263 6.25 -16.66 17.43
CA ARG A 263 5.84 -17.29 18.69
C ARG A 263 5.60 -16.29 19.81
N ASP A 264 6.38 -15.22 19.84
CA ASP A 264 6.25 -14.15 20.84
C ASP A 264 5.12 -13.18 20.48
N THR A 265 4.60 -12.50 21.50
CA THR A 265 3.46 -11.57 21.35
C THR A 265 3.76 -10.46 20.33
N PHE A 266 4.95 -9.86 20.36
CA PHE A 266 5.31 -8.75 19.49
C PHE A 266 5.27 -9.13 18.00
N THR A 267 5.89 -10.26 17.64
CA THR A 267 5.91 -10.71 16.24
C THR A 267 4.51 -11.13 15.76
N LYS A 268 3.71 -11.77 16.62
CA LYS A 268 2.30 -12.09 16.32
C LYS A 268 1.46 -10.84 16.07
N GLU A 269 1.61 -9.81 16.89
CA GLU A 269 0.87 -8.55 16.73
C GLU A 269 1.30 -7.77 15.47
N ILE A 270 2.60 -7.77 15.14
CA ILE A 270 3.09 -7.21 13.87
C ILE A 270 2.50 -7.98 12.68
N LEU A 271 2.49 -9.31 12.73
CA LEU A 271 1.87 -10.14 11.69
C LEU A 271 0.40 -9.78 11.52
N ARG A 272 -0.37 -9.77 12.63
CA ARG A 272 -1.80 -9.44 12.66
C ARG A 272 -2.09 -8.09 12.02
N PHE A 273 -1.29 -7.07 12.33
CA PHE A 273 -1.41 -5.73 11.74
C PHE A 273 -1.17 -5.72 10.23
N ASN A 274 -0.23 -6.50 9.71
CA ASN A 274 0.15 -6.48 8.29
C ASN A 274 -0.73 -7.37 7.39
N ARG A 275 -1.56 -8.27 7.94
CA ARG A 275 -2.35 -9.24 7.15
C ARG A 275 -3.11 -8.59 5.98
N GLY A 276 -3.92 -7.58 6.27
CA GLY A 276 -4.75 -6.92 5.26
C GLY A 276 -3.92 -6.31 4.12
N GLY A 277 -2.82 -5.65 4.47
CA GLY A 277 -1.90 -5.08 3.49
C GLY A 277 -1.23 -6.15 2.60
N ILE A 278 -0.75 -7.24 3.21
CA ILE A 278 -0.14 -8.37 2.47
C ILE A 278 -1.14 -8.99 1.51
N ILE A 279 -2.37 -9.25 1.97
CA ILE A 279 -3.44 -9.82 1.15
C ILE A 279 -3.75 -8.91 -0.04
N ILE A 280 -3.89 -7.60 0.20
CA ILE A 280 -4.14 -6.62 -0.87
C ILE A 280 -3.01 -6.58 -1.89
N THR A 281 -1.75 -6.59 -1.45
CA THR A 281 -0.60 -6.69 -2.37
C THR A 281 -0.69 -7.95 -3.23
N CYS A 282 -1.04 -9.11 -2.65
CA CYS A 282 -1.23 -10.35 -3.39
C CYS A 282 -2.41 -10.28 -4.38
N ILE A 283 -3.49 -9.58 -4.06
CA ILE A 283 -4.61 -9.33 -4.99
C ILE A 283 -4.11 -8.57 -6.23
N TYR A 284 -3.41 -7.44 -6.02
CA TYR A 284 -2.88 -6.63 -7.11
C TYR A 284 -1.84 -7.37 -7.97
N GLU A 285 -0.98 -8.18 -7.34
CA GLU A 285 0.01 -9.00 -8.05
C GLU A 285 -0.58 -10.26 -8.69
N ARG A 286 -1.84 -10.61 -8.37
CA ARG A 286 -2.51 -11.87 -8.76
C ARG A 286 -1.68 -13.11 -8.47
N LYS A 287 -1.11 -13.15 -7.27
CA LYS A 287 -0.35 -14.29 -6.74
C LYS A 287 -1.03 -14.86 -5.51
N PRO A 288 -0.98 -16.19 -5.29
CA PRO A 288 -1.43 -16.78 -4.03
C PRO A 288 -0.79 -16.09 -2.82
N CYS A 289 -1.58 -15.86 -1.77
CA CYS A 289 -1.09 -15.24 -0.54
C CYS A 289 -0.40 -16.29 0.34
N PHE A 290 0.86 -16.07 0.72
CA PHE A 290 1.59 -17.01 1.56
C PHE A 290 0.92 -17.22 2.94
N LEU A 291 0.13 -16.26 3.43
CA LEU A 291 -0.63 -16.40 4.67
C LEU A 291 -1.68 -17.53 4.59
N ALA A 292 -2.14 -17.89 3.40
CA ALA A 292 -3.06 -19.01 3.18
C ALA A 292 -2.35 -20.36 3.01
N SER A 293 -1.01 -20.38 2.99
CA SER A 293 -0.22 -21.61 2.84
C SER A 293 -0.15 -22.43 4.14
N PRO A 294 0.06 -23.76 4.04
CA PRO A 294 0.23 -24.61 5.22
C PRO A 294 1.38 -24.14 6.12
N GLY A 295 1.17 -24.15 7.43
CA GLY A 295 2.11 -23.64 8.43
C GLY A 295 1.95 -22.15 8.71
N TRP A 296 1.64 -21.33 7.70
CA TRP A 296 1.35 -19.91 7.88
C TRP A 296 -0.10 -19.66 8.30
N ARG A 297 -1.05 -20.41 7.73
CA ARG A 297 -2.47 -20.26 8.00
C ARG A 297 -2.78 -20.39 9.49
N GLU A 298 -2.18 -21.37 10.15
CA GLU A 298 -2.37 -21.68 11.56
C GLU A 298 -1.86 -20.55 12.48
N ILE A 299 -0.86 -19.79 12.03
CA ILE A 299 -0.25 -18.71 12.81
C ILE A 299 -0.90 -17.37 12.50
N ALA A 300 -1.11 -17.06 11.21
CA ALA A 300 -1.69 -15.80 10.75
C ALA A 300 -3.15 -15.63 11.19
N PHE A 301 -3.86 -16.75 11.36
CA PHE A 301 -5.26 -16.78 11.75
C PHE A 301 -5.48 -17.50 13.09
N ASP A 302 -4.45 -17.51 13.95
CA ASP A 302 -4.55 -18.02 15.33
C ASP A 302 -5.54 -17.18 16.16
N LYS A 303 -6.63 -17.85 16.58
CA LYS A 303 -7.72 -17.28 17.39
C LYS A 303 -7.51 -17.44 18.90
N THR A 304 -6.40 -18.04 19.34
CA THR A 304 -6.15 -18.30 20.75
C THR A 304 -6.11 -17.00 21.56
N GLY A 305 -6.92 -16.92 22.61
CA GLY A 305 -6.98 -15.77 23.53
C GLY A 305 -7.63 -14.52 22.95
N LEU A 306 -8.29 -14.61 21.79
CA LEU A 306 -8.99 -13.48 21.17
C LEU A 306 -10.40 -13.32 21.71
N SER A 307 -10.91 -12.08 21.69
CA SER A 307 -12.32 -11.80 21.91
C SER A 307 -13.17 -12.39 20.78
N PHE A 308 -14.49 -12.45 20.99
CA PHE A 308 -15.41 -12.89 19.93
C PHE A 308 -15.29 -12.02 18.67
N ASP A 309 -15.19 -10.69 18.84
CA ASP A 309 -15.08 -9.75 17.72
C ASP A 309 -13.75 -9.89 16.97
N ASP A 310 -12.65 -10.11 17.70
CA ASP A 310 -11.35 -10.37 17.10
C ASP A 310 -11.30 -11.73 16.38
N CYS A 311 -12.08 -12.71 16.85
CA CYS A 311 -12.28 -13.98 16.13
C CYS A 311 -12.98 -13.76 14.79
N LEU A 312 -14.08 -12.98 14.77
CA LEU A 312 -14.80 -12.64 13.53
C LEU A 312 -13.89 -11.91 12.54
N ASN A 313 -13.10 -10.94 13.01
CA ASN A 313 -12.14 -10.23 12.15
C ASN A 313 -11.07 -11.17 11.60
N THR A 314 -10.61 -12.12 12.42
CA THR A 314 -9.63 -13.12 12.00
C THR A 314 -10.18 -14.05 10.93
N ASP A 315 -11.43 -14.50 11.07
CA ASP A 315 -12.11 -15.31 10.05
C ASP A 315 -12.31 -14.53 8.74
N LEU A 316 -12.70 -13.24 8.83
CA LEU A 316 -12.79 -12.36 7.68
C LEU A 316 -11.45 -12.26 6.91
N MET A 317 -10.36 -12.00 7.62
CA MET A 317 -9.02 -11.90 7.02
C MET A 317 -8.60 -13.23 6.38
N GLN A 318 -8.97 -14.36 6.98
CA GLN A 318 -8.70 -15.70 6.42
C GLN A 318 -9.44 -15.90 5.09
N TYR A 319 -10.72 -15.54 5.02
CA TYR A 319 -11.51 -15.63 3.79
C TYR A 319 -10.98 -14.67 2.70
N MET A 320 -10.59 -13.46 3.09
CA MET A 320 -9.97 -12.51 2.17
C MET A 320 -8.65 -13.04 1.60
N ALA A 321 -7.87 -13.79 2.39
CA ALA A 321 -6.60 -14.38 1.95
C ALA A 321 -6.75 -15.50 0.89
N GLU A 322 -7.96 -16.04 0.68
CA GLU A 322 -8.25 -17.00 -0.38
C GLU A 322 -8.44 -16.34 -1.75
N LEU A 323 -8.90 -15.07 -1.77
CA LEU A 323 -9.21 -14.34 -3.01
C LEU A 323 -8.01 -14.24 -3.98
N PRO A 324 -6.77 -13.92 -3.55
CA PRO A 324 -5.63 -13.90 -4.46
C PRO A 324 -5.41 -15.22 -5.21
N GLY A 325 -5.62 -16.37 -4.55
CA GLY A 325 -5.51 -17.68 -5.18
C GLY A 325 -6.65 -17.96 -6.15
N ILE A 326 -7.87 -17.50 -5.83
CA ILE A 326 -9.03 -17.59 -6.73
C ILE A 326 -8.81 -16.74 -7.99
N PHE A 327 -8.34 -15.49 -7.84
CA PHE A 327 -8.05 -14.61 -8.97
C PHE A 327 -6.92 -15.16 -9.85
N HIS A 328 -5.89 -15.75 -9.24
CA HIS A 328 -4.84 -16.44 -9.95
C HIS A 328 -5.38 -17.59 -10.82
N ALA A 329 -6.22 -18.47 -10.23
CA ALA A 329 -6.84 -19.56 -10.97
C ALA A 329 -7.80 -19.08 -12.07
N LEU A 330 -8.55 -18.00 -11.83
CA LEU A 330 -9.43 -17.38 -12.82
C LEU A 330 -8.64 -16.86 -14.02
N LYS A 331 -7.47 -16.25 -13.77
CA LYS A 331 -6.56 -15.78 -14.81
C LYS A 331 -6.02 -16.94 -15.65
N GLU A 332 -5.51 -18.00 -15.00
CA GLU A 332 -5.02 -19.19 -15.72
C GLU A 332 -6.11 -19.82 -16.61
N LEU A 333 -7.36 -19.78 -16.16
CA LEU A 333 -8.51 -20.26 -16.93
C LEU A 333 -8.78 -19.39 -18.17
N GLY A 334 -8.67 -18.06 -18.03
CA GLY A 334 -8.83 -17.11 -19.13
C GLY A 334 -7.70 -17.15 -20.17
N GLU A 335 -6.44 -17.25 -19.75
CA GLU A 335 -5.28 -17.36 -20.66
C GLU A 335 -5.35 -18.61 -21.53
N ARG A 336 -5.80 -19.74 -20.95
CA ARG A 336 -6.01 -20.98 -21.70
C ARG A 336 -7.11 -20.85 -22.75
N TYR A 337 -8.13 -20.02 -22.51
CA TYR A 337 -9.18 -19.69 -23.48
C TYR A 337 -8.64 -18.86 -24.65
N ALA A 338 -7.84 -17.82 -24.36
CA ALA A 338 -7.22 -16.98 -25.38
C ALA A 338 -6.20 -17.72 -26.26
N SER A 339 -5.58 -18.79 -25.73
CA SER A 339 -4.63 -19.62 -26.47
C SER A 339 -5.27 -20.71 -27.36
N GLN A 340 -6.60 -20.85 -27.38
CA GLN A 340 -7.27 -21.73 -28.34
C GLN A 340 -7.44 -21.00 -29.69
N PRO A 341 -6.93 -21.54 -30.81
CA PRO A 341 -7.25 -20.99 -32.11
C PRO A 341 -8.76 -21.16 -32.33
N SER A 342 -9.45 -20.05 -32.54
CA SER A 342 -10.81 -20.03 -33.06
C SER A 342 -10.81 -20.85 -34.36
N GLN A 343 -11.26 -22.10 -34.32
CA GLN A 343 -11.74 -22.74 -35.53
C GLN A 343 -13.00 -21.96 -35.91
N ALA A 344 -12.80 -20.92 -36.72
CA ALA A 344 -13.85 -20.44 -37.59
C ALA A 344 -14.41 -21.68 -38.27
N THR A 345 -15.64 -22.05 -37.92
CA THR A 345 -16.45 -22.90 -38.77
C THR A 345 -16.58 -22.14 -40.09
N SER A 346 -15.71 -22.49 -41.05
CA SER A 346 -15.91 -22.15 -42.45
C SER A 346 -17.22 -22.82 -42.86
N PHE A 347 -18.31 -22.05 -42.82
CA PHE A 347 -19.48 -22.38 -43.62
C PHE A 347 -19.05 -22.20 -45.07
N ASP A 348 -18.69 -23.32 -45.70
CA ASP A 348 -18.39 -23.40 -47.11
C ASP A 348 -19.71 -23.32 -47.88
N VAL A 349 -20.14 -22.08 -48.17
CA VAL A 349 -21.27 -21.82 -49.07
C VAL A 349 -20.69 -21.63 -50.47
N SER A 350 -20.30 -22.74 -51.10
CA SER A 350 -20.01 -22.79 -52.52
C SER A 350 -20.91 -23.82 -53.20
N SER A 351 -22.22 -23.55 -53.23
CA SER A 351 -23.18 -24.19 -54.13
C SER A 351 -24.50 -23.41 -54.05
N ASN A 352 -24.60 -22.33 -54.81
CA ASN A 352 -25.80 -21.89 -55.55
C ASN A 352 -25.53 -20.49 -56.10
N ASP A 353 -24.78 -20.49 -57.18
CA ASP A 353 -24.61 -19.42 -58.14
C ASP A 353 -25.92 -19.26 -58.92
N GLU A 354 -26.94 -18.60 -58.36
CA GLU A 354 -28.14 -18.16 -59.10
C GLU A 354 -29.16 -17.38 -58.23
N LEU A 355 -28.80 -16.25 -57.58
CA LEU A 355 -29.81 -15.21 -57.23
C LEU A 355 -29.23 -13.90 -56.67
N CYS A 356 -28.40 -13.19 -57.43
CA CYS A 356 -28.09 -11.77 -57.13
C CYS A 356 -27.99 -10.95 -58.42
N LYS A 357 -29.16 -10.68 -59.03
CA LYS A 357 -29.38 -9.53 -59.91
C LYS A 357 -30.68 -8.87 -59.47
N SER A 358 -30.65 -7.53 -59.37
CA SER A 358 -31.63 -6.65 -58.72
C SER A 358 -31.57 -6.77 -57.18
N LEU A 359 -31.35 -5.73 -56.39
CA LEU A 359 -31.75 -4.33 -56.52
C LEU A 359 -30.66 -3.44 -55.91
N SER A 360 -30.05 -2.59 -56.73
CA SER A 360 -29.44 -1.36 -56.26
C SER A 360 -30.55 -0.32 -56.18
N ASP A 361 -30.91 0.12 -54.98
CA ASP A 361 -31.44 1.47 -54.79
C ASP A 361 -31.21 1.92 -53.34
N THR A 362 -30.68 3.13 -53.26
CA THR A 362 -30.33 3.90 -52.06
C THR A 362 -31.51 4.13 -51.11
N PRO A 363 -31.25 4.34 -49.80
CA PRO A 363 -32.27 4.35 -48.76
C PRO A 363 -32.97 5.72 -48.65
N PRO A 364 -34.27 5.78 -48.33
CA PRO A 364 -34.86 6.99 -47.82
C PRO A 364 -34.75 7.09 -46.29
N SER A 365 -34.68 8.34 -45.88
CA SER A 365 -34.41 8.90 -44.56
C SER A 365 -35.34 8.46 -43.44
N LEU A 366 -34.75 8.42 -42.24
CA LEU A 366 -35.38 8.42 -40.93
C LEU A 366 -36.20 9.69 -40.71
N ASP A 367 -37.46 9.53 -40.30
CA ASP A 367 -38.19 10.55 -39.54
C ASP A 367 -39.22 9.94 -38.56
N PHE A 368 -39.05 10.36 -37.31
CA PHE A 368 -39.98 10.55 -36.19
C PHE A 368 -40.85 9.43 -35.55
N SER A 369 -40.56 9.27 -34.25
CA SER A 369 -41.46 9.40 -33.07
C SER A 369 -42.29 8.21 -32.55
N THR A 370 -41.92 7.83 -31.32
CA THR A 370 -42.67 7.62 -30.06
C THR A 370 -44.17 7.28 -30.05
N ASP A 371 -44.47 6.31 -29.18
CA ASP A 371 -45.75 5.89 -28.56
C ASP A 371 -46.67 4.90 -29.31
N SER A 372 -46.70 3.64 -28.82
CA SER A 372 -47.93 3.00 -28.32
C SER A 372 -47.66 1.57 -27.80
N PHE A 373 -48.32 1.27 -26.69
CA PHE A 373 -48.39 0.00 -25.97
C PHE A 373 -49.46 -0.93 -26.59
N GLU A 374 -49.41 -2.22 -26.21
CA GLU A 374 -50.43 -3.29 -26.37
C GLU A 374 -50.55 -3.88 -27.80
N GLU A 375 -50.66 -5.18 -28.10
CA GLU A 375 -51.18 -6.36 -27.39
C GLU A 375 -50.67 -7.66 -28.09
N THR A 376 -50.43 -8.69 -27.27
CA THR A 376 -50.65 -10.16 -27.39
C THR A 376 -50.64 -10.94 -28.72
N GLU A 377 -49.96 -12.11 -28.63
CA GLU A 377 -50.33 -13.45 -29.19
C GLU A 377 -50.10 -13.77 -30.68
N PHE A 378 -49.10 -14.63 -30.96
CA PHE A 378 -49.23 -15.99 -31.55
C PHE A 378 -47.90 -16.47 -32.15
N LEU A 379 -47.37 -17.59 -31.64
CA LEU A 379 -47.03 -18.81 -32.40
C LEU A 379 -46.21 -19.77 -31.53
N GLU A 380 -46.94 -20.69 -30.91
CA GLU A 380 -46.48 -22.05 -30.66
C GLU A 380 -46.03 -22.68 -31.98
N ASP A 381 -44.73 -22.95 -32.14
CA ASP A 381 -44.22 -24.12 -32.87
C ASP A 381 -42.68 -24.12 -32.86
N LEU A 382 -42.07 -24.71 -31.83
CA LEU A 382 -40.71 -25.23 -31.93
C LEU A 382 -40.69 -26.68 -31.48
N ARG A 383 -40.86 -27.56 -32.47
CA ARG A 383 -40.66 -29.01 -32.35
C ARG A 383 -39.23 -29.29 -31.85
N PRO A 384 -39.02 -30.30 -30.99
CA PRO A 384 -37.69 -30.66 -30.53
C PRO A 384 -36.91 -31.29 -31.70
N ILE A 385 -35.93 -30.57 -32.23
CA ILE A 385 -34.94 -31.13 -33.14
C ILE A 385 -34.06 -32.09 -32.32
N LYS A 386 -34.35 -33.39 -32.40
CA LYS A 386 -33.40 -34.44 -32.01
C LYS A 386 -32.33 -34.54 -33.09
N THR A 387 -31.33 -33.66 -33.05
CA THR A 387 -30.06 -33.88 -33.75
C THR A 387 -29.05 -34.41 -32.75
N SER A 388 -28.83 -35.72 -32.82
CA SER A 388 -27.70 -36.38 -32.16
C SER A 388 -26.40 -35.91 -32.80
N TYR A 389 -25.74 -34.93 -32.19
CA TYR A 389 -24.35 -34.63 -32.51
C TYR A 389 -23.45 -35.74 -31.95
N PRO A 390 -22.48 -36.27 -32.72
CA PRO A 390 -21.53 -37.24 -32.19
C PRO A 390 -20.60 -36.54 -31.21
N ILE A 391 -20.71 -36.89 -29.92
CA ILE A 391 -19.80 -36.48 -28.86
C ILE A 391 -18.46 -37.18 -29.10
N ASN A 392 -17.56 -36.55 -29.83
CA ASN A 392 -16.13 -36.78 -29.67
C ASN A 392 -15.62 -35.82 -28.59
N ALA A 393 -15.89 -36.15 -27.33
CA ALA A 393 -15.32 -35.44 -26.19
C ALA A 393 -13.79 -35.62 -26.19
N ARG A 394 -13.07 -34.59 -26.67
CA ARG A 394 -11.60 -34.56 -26.59
C ARG A 394 -11.19 -34.57 -25.10
N PRO A 395 -10.12 -35.26 -24.70
CA PRO A 395 -9.66 -35.31 -23.30
C PRO A 395 -9.42 -33.93 -22.65
N TYR A 396 -9.19 -32.89 -23.48
CA TYR A 396 -8.95 -31.52 -23.05
C TYR A 396 -10.22 -30.77 -22.59
N THR A 397 -11.40 -31.05 -23.17
CA THR A 397 -12.66 -30.40 -22.74
C THR A 397 -13.06 -30.88 -21.33
N TYR A 398 -12.90 -32.17 -21.06
CA TYR A 398 -13.17 -32.75 -19.74
C TYR A 398 -12.28 -32.16 -18.63
N ARG A 399 -10.97 -32.00 -18.89
CA ARG A 399 -10.04 -31.40 -17.91
C ARG A 399 -10.33 -29.90 -17.65
N TYR A 400 -10.76 -29.17 -18.67
CA TYR A 400 -11.09 -27.74 -18.56
C TYR A 400 -12.41 -27.51 -17.82
N GLU A 401 -13.44 -28.28 -18.17
CA GLU A 401 -14.72 -28.27 -17.46
C GLU A 401 -14.53 -28.67 -16.00
N SER A 402 -13.65 -29.63 -15.72
CA SER A 402 -13.23 -30.00 -14.36
C SER A 402 -12.54 -28.84 -13.61
N ALA A 403 -11.64 -28.09 -14.25
CA ALA A 403 -10.96 -26.95 -13.61
C ALA A 403 -11.91 -25.77 -13.32
N ARG A 404 -12.81 -25.44 -14.26
CA ARG A 404 -13.86 -24.43 -14.07
C ARG A 404 -14.80 -24.84 -12.93
N THR A 405 -15.24 -26.10 -12.93
CA THR A 405 -16.12 -26.65 -11.88
C THR A 405 -15.45 -26.62 -10.51
N THR A 406 -14.16 -26.99 -10.45
CA THR A 406 -13.38 -26.94 -9.21
C THR A 406 -13.27 -25.52 -8.66
N LEU A 407 -13.00 -24.55 -9.54
CA LEU A 407 -12.93 -23.14 -9.15
C LEU A 407 -14.31 -22.62 -8.72
N LEU A 408 -15.37 -22.97 -9.43
CA LEU A 408 -16.75 -22.60 -9.07
C LEU A 408 -17.11 -23.14 -7.69
N TYR A 409 -16.81 -24.40 -7.38
CA TYR A 409 -17.01 -24.99 -6.06
C TYR A 409 -16.21 -24.27 -4.97
N LYS A 410 -14.96 -23.91 -5.24
CA LYS A 410 -14.13 -23.13 -4.31
C LYS A 410 -14.77 -21.77 -3.99
N VAL A 411 -15.32 -21.08 -4.98
CA VAL A 411 -15.94 -19.76 -4.80
C VAL A 411 -17.28 -19.88 -4.09
N TYR A 412 -18.08 -20.92 -4.35
CA TYR A 412 -19.30 -21.19 -3.59
C TYR A 412 -19.01 -21.43 -2.10
N ASN A 413 -18.00 -22.25 -1.80
CA ASN A 413 -17.59 -22.48 -0.40
C ASN A 413 -17.15 -21.17 0.28
N LEU A 414 -16.45 -20.29 -0.44
CA LEU A 414 -16.11 -18.97 0.07
C LEU A 414 -17.37 -18.12 0.32
N LYS A 415 -18.32 -18.11 -0.62
CA LYS A 415 -19.60 -17.38 -0.46
C LYS A 415 -20.38 -17.88 0.76
N ASP A 416 -20.46 -19.19 0.96
CA ASP A 416 -21.17 -19.78 2.10
C ASP A 416 -20.48 -19.44 3.42
N ALA A 417 -19.15 -19.50 3.46
CA ALA A 417 -18.37 -19.11 4.64
C ALA A 417 -18.53 -17.62 4.99
N VAL A 418 -18.52 -16.75 3.97
CA VAL A 418 -18.77 -15.31 4.12
C VAL A 418 -20.22 -15.04 4.56
N ARG A 419 -21.20 -15.80 4.05
CA ARG A 419 -22.60 -15.70 4.50
C ARG A 419 -22.74 -16.02 5.98
N SER A 420 -22.15 -17.13 6.44
CA SER A 420 -22.19 -17.52 7.86
C SER A 420 -21.49 -16.51 8.78
N LEU A 421 -20.37 -15.93 8.34
CA LEU A 421 -19.76 -14.80 9.03
C LEU A 421 -20.70 -13.58 9.08
N GLY A 422 -21.39 -13.32 7.97
CA GLY A 422 -22.36 -12.25 7.81
C GLY A 422 -23.54 -12.35 8.78
N GLU A 423 -24.01 -13.55 9.14
CA GLU A 423 -25.08 -13.73 10.13
C GLU A 423 -24.71 -13.07 11.48
N HIS A 424 -23.48 -13.26 11.92
CA HIS A 424 -22.97 -12.69 13.17
C HIS A 424 -22.76 -11.17 13.06
N LEU A 425 -22.16 -10.70 11.97
CA LEU A 425 -21.91 -9.27 11.75
C LEU A 425 -23.22 -8.48 11.56
N ASN A 426 -24.17 -9.02 10.81
CA ASN A 426 -25.46 -8.39 10.57
C ASN A 426 -26.32 -8.36 11.84
N ALA A 427 -26.30 -9.40 12.68
CA ALA A 427 -27.00 -9.38 13.97
C ALA A 427 -26.51 -8.24 14.88
N LYS A 428 -25.20 -7.95 14.89
CA LYS A 428 -24.64 -6.80 15.62
C LYS A 428 -25.05 -5.45 15.03
N LEU A 429 -25.23 -5.41 13.71
CA LEU A 429 -25.67 -4.22 12.97
C LEU A 429 -27.14 -3.92 13.29
N THR A 430 -28.02 -4.92 13.22
CA THR A 430 -29.46 -4.78 13.49
C THR A 430 -29.77 -4.48 14.96
N ASN A 431 -28.99 -5.02 15.89
CA ASN A 431 -29.21 -4.80 17.32
C ASN A 431 -28.62 -3.47 17.83
N GLY A 432 -28.03 -2.65 16.95
CA GLY A 432 -27.41 -1.36 17.30
C GLY A 432 -26.14 -1.50 18.16
N ILE A 433 -25.58 -2.71 18.26
CA ILE A 433 -24.39 -2.98 19.08
C ILE A 433 -23.13 -2.43 18.40
N ALA A 434 -23.04 -2.52 17.08
CA ALA A 434 -21.88 -2.08 16.32
C ALA A 434 -21.98 -0.63 15.81
N ILE A 435 -23.20 -0.20 15.45
CA ILE A 435 -23.45 1.06 14.76
C ILE A 435 -24.62 1.82 15.37
N SER A 436 -24.57 3.14 15.23
CA SER A 436 -25.74 4.00 15.26
C SER A 436 -25.96 4.60 13.86
N GLU A 437 -27.17 4.47 13.33
CA GLU A 437 -27.55 5.06 12.05
C GLU A 437 -28.26 6.39 12.28
N THR A 438 -27.77 7.46 11.66
CA THR A 438 -28.34 8.80 11.78
C THR A 438 -28.57 9.42 10.41
N PRO A 439 -29.46 10.42 10.26
CA PRO A 439 -29.60 11.17 9.01
C PRO A 439 -28.26 11.75 8.56
N ALA A 440 -27.99 11.75 7.25
CA ALA A 440 -26.77 12.32 6.70
C ALA A 440 -26.67 13.82 7.01
N ARG A 441 -25.46 14.29 7.33
CA ARG A 441 -25.24 15.69 7.73
C ARG A 441 -25.24 16.64 6.54
N GLU A 442 -24.85 16.15 5.37
CA GLU A 442 -24.84 16.92 4.14
C GLU A 442 -26.24 17.09 3.56
N LYS A 443 -26.65 18.34 3.33
CA LYS A 443 -27.88 18.66 2.60
C LYS A 443 -27.74 18.19 1.15
N ASN A 444 -28.75 17.47 0.64
CA ASN A 444 -28.79 16.89 -0.71
C ASN A 444 -27.71 15.84 -0.96
N SER A 445 -27.26 15.12 0.07
CA SER A 445 -26.43 13.93 -0.16
C SER A 445 -27.28 12.82 -0.80
N PRO A 446 -26.75 12.04 -1.76
CA PRO A 446 -27.46 10.87 -2.28
C PRO A 446 -27.62 9.79 -1.20
N MET A 447 -26.80 9.83 -0.14
CA MET A 447 -26.96 9.00 1.05
C MET A 447 -27.90 9.68 2.04
N GLN A 448 -29.06 9.08 2.31
CA GLN A 448 -30.05 9.63 3.26
C GLN A 448 -29.62 9.44 4.72
N THR A 449 -28.91 8.37 5.01
CA THR A 449 -28.41 8.01 6.34
C THR A 449 -26.90 7.80 6.30
N SER A 450 -26.27 7.88 7.48
CA SER A 450 -24.86 7.59 7.70
C SER A 450 -24.70 6.70 8.92
N TYR A 451 -23.71 5.82 8.85
CA TYR A 451 -23.28 5.00 9.99
C TYR A 451 -22.30 5.75 10.86
N HIS A 452 -22.40 5.50 12.16
CA HIS A 452 -21.46 5.91 13.18
C HIS A 452 -21.07 4.69 14.00
N PHE A 453 -19.82 4.23 13.83
CA PHE A 453 -19.33 3.05 14.51
C PHE A 453 -18.82 3.41 15.90
N ASN A 454 -18.99 2.50 16.85
CA ASN A 454 -18.44 2.68 18.21
C ASN A 454 -16.90 2.74 18.22
N ASN A 455 -16.28 2.13 17.21
CA ASN A 455 -14.84 2.03 17.05
C ASN A 455 -14.47 1.90 15.56
N TRP A 456 -13.39 2.56 15.15
CA TRP A 456 -12.93 2.57 13.76
C TRP A 456 -12.51 1.18 13.25
N ARG A 457 -12.10 0.25 14.12
CA ARG A 457 -11.78 -1.13 13.71
C ARG A 457 -13.01 -1.88 13.25
N ASP A 458 -14.17 -1.64 13.88
CA ASP A 458 -15.44 -2.21 13.44
C ASP A 458 -15.78 -1.68 12.06
N MET A 459 -15.73 -0.36 11.85
CA MET A 459 -15.92 0.25 10.53
C MET A 459 -15.02 -0.39 9.46
N THR A 460 -13.75 -0.63 9.80
CA THR A 460 -12.78 -1.27 8.89
C THR A 460 -13.15 -2.72 8.60
N ALA A 461 -13.59 -3.47 9.62
CA ALA A 461 -14.03 -4.85 9.49
C ALA A 461 -15.29 -4.97 8.62
N TYR A 462 -16.31 -4.12 8.82
CA TYR A 462 -17.52 -4.11 8.00
C TYR A 462 -17.22 -3.71 6.54
N ASN A 463 -16.43 -2.65 6.32
CA ASN A 463 -15.99 -2.27 4.97
C ASN A 463 -15.24 -3.41 4.26
N CYS A 464 -14.39 -4.13 4.98
CA CYS A 464 -13.68 -5.30 4.44
C CYS A 464 -14.65 -6.47 4.16
N PHE A 465 -15.57 -6.77 5.06
CA PHE A 465 -16.60 -7.81 4.89
C PHE A 465 -17.43 -7.57 3.63
N TRP A 466 -17.98 -6.36 3.49
CA TRP A 466 -18.74 -5.95 2.31
C TRP A 466 -17.91 -5.98 1.02
N SER A 467 -16.63 -5.62 1.09
CA SER A 467 -15.73 -5.75 -0.06
C SER A 467 -15.54 -7.21 -0.48
N VAL A 468 -15.39 -8.13 0.47
CA VAL A 468 -15.25 -9.57 0.20
C VAL A 468 -16.53 -10.13 -0.42
N VAL A 469 -17.72 -9.70 0.04
CA VAL A 469 -19.00 -10.08 -0.58
C VAL A 469 -19.04 -9.67 -2.05
N ILE A 470 -18.76 -8.39 -2.36
CA ILE A 470 -18.76 -7.87 -3.73
C ILE A 470 -17.77 -8.64 -4.60
N LEU A 471 -16.52 -8.81 -4.15
CA LEU A 471 -15.48 -9.50 -4.91
C LEU A 471 -15.85 -10.97 -5.17
N THR A 472 -16.41 -11.67 -4.18
CA THR A 472 -16.84 -13.06 -4.31
C THR A 472 -17.98 -13.20 -5.32
N ASN A 473 -18.99 -12.33 -5.23
CA ASN A 473 -20.11 -12.31 -6.16
C ASN A 473 -19.67 -11.98 -7.58
N LYS A 474 -18.74 -11.04 -7.74
CA LYS A 474 -18.18 -10.69 -9.05
C LYS A 474 -17.46 -11.90 -9.69
N VAL A 475 -16.69 -12.66 -8.92
CA VAL A 475 -16.07 -13.91 -9.43
C VAL A 475 -17.13 -14.94 -9.82
N LEU A 476 -18.17 -15.15 -9.00
CA LEU A 476 -19.25 -16.08 -9.34
C LEU A 476 -19.94 -15.69 -10.66
N MET A 477 -20.29 -14.41 -10.82
CA MET A 477 -20.88 -13.91 -12.06
C MET A 477 -19.96 -14.13 -13.28
N ARG A 478 -18.63 -14.25 -13.12
CA ARG A 478 -17.74 -14.59 -14.24
C ARG A 478 -17.67 -16.09 -14.53
N LEU A 479 -17.90 -16.92 -13.52
CA LEU A 479 -17.88 -18.38 -13.63
C LEU A 479 -19.25 -18.97 -14.01
N LEU A 480 -20.34 -18.24 -13.79
CA LEU A 480 -21.68 -18.66 -14.17
C LEU A 480 -21.96 -18.39 -15.67
N PRO A 481 -22.83 -19.20 -16.31
CA PRO A 481 -23.32 -18.94 -17.66
C PRO A 481 -23.97 -17.54 -17.77
N PRO A 482 -23.96 -16.87 -18.95
CA PRO A 482 -24.53 -15.53 -19.09
C PRO A 482 -26.02 -15.40 -18.73
N PHE A 483 -26.80 -16.46 -18.96
CA PHE A 483 -28.26 -16.49 -18.72
C PHE A 483 -28.65 -17.15 -17.39
N ASP A 484 -27.69 -17.37 -16.50
CA ASP A 484 -27.97 -17.95 -15.18
C ASP A 484 -28.78 -16.97 -14.32
N GLN A 485 -29.94 -17.42 -13.83
CA GLN A 485 -30.87 -16.60 -13.07
C GLN A 485 -30.23 -16.02 -11.79
N SER A 486 -29.29 -16.74 -11.18
CA SER A 486 -28.61 -16.30 -9.95
C SER A 486 -27.74 -15.05 -10.16
N ARG A 487 -27.36 -14.71 -11.39
CA ARG A 487 -26.59 -13.48 -11.67
C ARG A 487 -27.32 -12.22 -11.23
N HIS A 488 -28.63 -12.16 -11.46
CA HIS A 488 -29.43 -11.00 -11.08
C HIS A 488 -29.47 -10.81 -9.56
N GLU A 489 -29.58 -11.91 -8.81
CA GLU A 489 -29.52 -11.92 -7.35
C GLU A 489 -28.15 -11.49 -6.83
N LEU A 490 -27.07 -12.04 -7.39
CA LEU A 490 -25.70 -11.65 -7.03
C LEU A 490 -25.44 -10.17 -7.30
N GLN A 491 -25.95 -9.63 -8.41
CA GLN A 491 -25.82 -8.21 -8.72
C GLN A 491 -26.66 -7.34 -7.79
N ALA A 492 -27.87 -7.77 -7.41
CA ALA A 492 -28.71 -7.07 -6.45
C ALA A 492 -28.05 -7.03 -5.06
N GLU A 493 -27.45 -8.13 -4.62
CA GLU A 493 -26.68 -8.20 -3.37
C GLU A 493 -25.49 -7.22 -3.41
N CYS A 494 -24.75 -7.14 -4.53
CA CYS A 494 -23.65 -6.17 -4.68
C CYS A 494 -24.14 -4.72 -4.56
N ARG A 495 -25.27 -4.37 -5.19
CA ARG A 495 -25.87 -3.02 -5.10
C ARG A 495 -26.30 -2.66 -3.68
N SER A 496 -26.92 -3.62 -2.98
CA SER A 496 -27.31 -3.44 -1.57
C SER A 496 -26.08 -3.18 -0.72
N VAL A 497 -25.06 -4.03 -0.81
CA VAL A 497 -23.81 -3.90 -0.05
C VAL A 497 -23.02 -2.63 -0.40
N ALA A 498 -23.01 -2.21 -1.67
CA ALA A 498 -22.38 -0.96 -2.08
C ALA A 498 -23.01 0.27 -1.41
N THR A 499 -24.33 0.25 -1.20
CA THR A 499 -25.04 1.31 -0.47
C THR A 499 -24.59 1.37 0.99
N GLU A 500 -24.43 0.22 1.64
CA GLU A 500 -23.96 0.11 3.02
C GLU A 500 -22.52 0.64 3.20
N ILE A 501 -21.63 0.36 2.24
CA ILE A 501 -20.27 0.94 2.19
C ILE A 501 -20.34 2.46 2.13
N CYS A 502 -21.20 3.03 1.27
CA CYS A 502 -21.31 4.47 1.10
C CYS A 502 -21.79 5.19 2.37
N LYS A 503 -22.67 4.56 3.17
CA LYS A 503 -23.09 5.08 4.48
C LYS A 503 -21.95 5.20 5.49
N THR A 504 -20.78 4.58 5.26
CA THR A 504 -19.63 4.69 6.17
C THR A 504 -18.80 5.96 5.98
N TRP A 505 -19.08 6.76 4.93
CA TRP A 505 -18.22 7.88 4.55
C TRP A 505 -18.04 8.92 5.65
N GLU A 506 -19.12 9.36 6.31
CA GLU A 506 -19.00 10.44 7.30
C GLU A 506 -18.19 10.01 8.53
N ASP A 507 -18.32 8.74 8.94
CA ASP A 507 -17.53 8.16 10.04
C ASP A 507 -16.05 8.07 9.67
N ALA A 508 -15.75 7.56 8.47
CA ALA A 508 -14.39 7.48 7.95
C ALA A 508 -13.75 8.88 7.86
N TRP A 509 -14.53 9.87 7.41
CA TRP A 509 -14.11 11.27 7.35
C TRP A 509 -13.86 11.83 8.75
N ALA A 510 -14.73 11.56 9.73
CA ALA A 510 -14.53 11.97 11.11
C ALA A 510 -13.27 11.36 11.74
N GLY A 511 -12.96 10.11 11.36
CA GLY A 511 -11.76 9.36 11.77
C GLY A 511 -10.47 9.71 11.03
N ARG A 512 -10.45 10.72 10.16
CA ARG A 512 -9.26 11.10 9.38
C ARG A 512 -8.03 11.46 10.25
N PRO A 513 -6.80 11.22 9.77
CA PRO A 513 -6.45 10.64 8.46
C PRO A 513 -6.68 9.12 8.36
N ILE A 514 -6.61 8.37 9.46
CA ILE A 514 -6.60 6.89 9.43
C ILE A 514 -7.93 6.28 9.01
N GLY A 515 -9.07 6.78 9.48
CA GLY A 515 -10.38 6.25 9.08
C GLY A 515 -10.57 6.30 7.56
N ALA A 516 -10.12 7.39 6.94
CA ALA A 516 -10.19 7.59 5.50
C ALA A 516 -9.12 6.83 4.70
N PHE A 517 -8.04 6.36 5.34
CA PHE A 517 -7.07 5.46 4.70
C PHE A 517 -7.70 4.11 4.34
N HIS A 518 -8.64 3.63 5.16
CA HIS A 518 -9.26 2.31 5.00
C HIS A 518 -10.46 2.29 4.03
N THR A 519 -10.88 3.43 3.48
CA THR A 519 -11.99 3.51 2.52
C THR A 519 -11.58 3.17 1.09
N GLY A 520 -10.27 3.18 0.78
CA GLY A 520 -9.78 3.02 -0.59
C GLY A 520 -10.20 1.71 -1.25
N LEU A 521 -10.17 0.58 -0.53
CA LEU A 521 -10.62 -0.70 -1.08
C LEU A 521 -12.14 -0.71 -1.28
N SER A 522 -12.90 -0.41 -0.23
CA SER A 522 -14.36 -0.62 -0.20
C SER A 522 -15.08 0.29 -1.19
N PHE A 523 -14.69 1.55 -1.29
CA PHE A 523 -15.30 2.49 -2.23
C PHE A 523 -14.96 2.15 -3.69
N VAL A 524 -13.74 1.65 -3.96
CA VAL A 524 -13.35 1.25 -5.32
C VAL A 524 -14.16 0.04 -5.79
N VAL A 525 -14.35 -0.98 -4.93
CA VAL A 525 -15.15 -2.16 -5.32
C VAL A 525 -16.66 -1.87 -5.35
N ALA A 526 -17.15 -0.95 -4.51
CA ALA A 526 -18.55 -0.54 -4.51
C ALA A 526 -18.94 0.29 -5.75
N TYR A 527 -18.00 1.07 -6.29
CA TYR A 527 -18.24 2.07 -7.34
C TYR A 527 -19.05 1.55 -8.55
N GLU A 528 -18.72 0.36 -9.06
CA GLU A 528 -19.38 -0.25 -10.22
C GLU A 528 -20.86 -0.59 -9.97
N TYR A 529 -21.24 -0.76 -8.70
CA TYR A 529 -22.60 -1.13 -8.29
C TYR A 529 -23.42 0.06 -7.77
N CYS A 530 -22.88 1.28 -7.88
CA CYS A 530 -23.57 2.51 -7.50
C CYS A 530 -24.28 3.17 -8.70
N THR A 531 -25.29 3.99 -8.42
CA THR A 531 -25.90 4.86 -9.45
C THR A 531 -24.91 5.94 -9.89
N SER A 532 -25.12 6.53 -11.08
CA SER A 532 -24.24 7.59 -11.60
C SER A 532 -24.13 8.79 -10.66
N GLU A 533 -25.22 9.16 -9.97
CA GLU A 533 -25.21 10.21 -8.94
C GLU A 533 -24.27 9.86 -7.78
N VAL A 534 -24.36 8.63 -7.26
CA VAL A 534 -23.51 8.15 -6.16
C VAL A 534 -22.06 8.00 -6.62
N GLN A 535 -21.80 7.59 -7.86
CA GLN A 535 -20.45 7.51 -8.42
C GLN A 535 -19.74 8.88 -8.45
N VAL A 536 -20.44 9.93 -8.90
CA VAL A 536 -19.92 11.30 -8.87
C VAL A 536 -19.65 11.74 -7.43
N TRP A 537 -20.55 11.39 -6.51
CA TRP A 537 -20.37 11.65 -5.08
C TRP A 537 -19.14 10.94 -4.50
N ILE A 538 -18.93 9.65 -4.80
CA ILE A 538 -17.76 8.87 -4.36
C ILE A 538 -16.46 9.55 -4.82
N ILE A 539 -16.35 9.94 -6.09
CA ILE A 539 -15.15 10.60 -6.62
C ILE A 539 -14.89 11.91 -5.89
N LYS A 540 -15.92 12.74 -5.70
CA LYS A 540 -15.81 13.99 -4.94
C LYS A 540 -15.31 13.75 -3.52
N ARG A 541 -15.83 12.72 -2.86
CA ARG A 541 -15.45 12.32 -1.50
C ARG A 541 -14.00 11.88 -1.41
N LEU A 542 -13.60 10.92 -2.24
CA LEU A 542 -12.22 10.42 -2.27
C LEU A 542 -11.21 11.53 -2.60
N ASN A 543 -11.54 12.45 -3.50
CA ASN A 543 -10.69 13.61 -3.80
C ASN A 543 -10.63 14.62 -2.65
N SER A 544 -11.71 14.83 -1.91
CA SER A 544 -11.69 15.70 -0.71
C SER A 544 -10.66 15.22 0.32
N LEU A 545 -10.40 13.91 0.40
CA LEU A 545 -9.35 13.36 1.26
C LEU A 545 -7.94 13.70 0.76
N LEU A 546 -7.74 13.67 -0.55
CA LEU A 546 -6.47 14.06 -1.17
C LEU A 546 -6.20 15.54 -0.96
N ASP A 547 -7.22 16.38 -1.08
CA ASP A 547 -7.14 17.82 -0.79
C ASP A 547 -6.80 18.06 0.69
N TYR A 548 -7.41 17.30 1.62
CA TYR A 548 -7.07 17.34 3.05
C TYR A 548 -5.60 16.95 3.31
N HIS A 549 -5.05 16.01 2.52
CA HIS A 549 -3.64 15.60 2.59
C HIS A 549 -2.71 16.45 1.73
N GLN A 550 -3.21 17.49 1.04
CA GLN A 550 -2.43 18.35 0.13
C GLN A 550 -1.64 17.54 -0.92
N VAL A 551 -2.25 16.47 -1.42
CA VAL A 551 -1.67 15.68 -2.51
C VAL A 551 -2.11 16.33 -3.80
N ASP A 552 -1.20 16.69 -4.71
CA ASP A 552 -1.55 17.19 -6.06
C ASP A 552 -1.17 16.21 -7.18
N ALA A 553 -0.30 15.25 -6.89
CA ALA A 553 0.25 14.32 -7.88
C ALA A 553 -0.74 13.25 -8.38
N PHE A 554 -1.89 13.09 -7.72
CA PHE A 554 -2.87 12.06 -8.02
C PHE A 554 -4.29 12.59 -7.75
N ARG A 555 -5.25 12.22 -8.59
CA ARG A 555 -6.69 12.47 -8.39
C ARG A 555 -7.48 11.24 -8.80
N TRP A 556 -8.56 10.98 -8.08
CA TRP A 556 -9.55 9.99 -8.47
C TRP A 556 -10.38 10.50 -9.64
N SER A 557 -10.57 9.65 -10.64
CA SER A 557 -11.47 9.83 -11.77
C SER A 557 -12.24 8.52 -11.99
N ASP A 558 -13.30 8.57 -12.80
CA ASP A 558 -14.03 7.38 -13.24
C ASP A 558 -13.08 6.34 -13.86
N GLU A 559 -12.22 6.77 -14.78
CA GLU A 559 -11.21 5.92 -15.44
C GLU A 559 -10.27 5.24 -14.43
N VAL A 560 -9.79 5.99 -13.43
CA VAL A 560 -8.87 5.48 -12.40
C VAL A 560 -9.57 4.47 -11.50
N ILE A 561 -10.77 4.79 -11.01
CA ILE A 561 -11.53 3.88 -10.13
C ILE A 561 -11.91 2.62 -10.89
N THR A 562 -12.42 2.73 -12.10
CA THR A 562 -12.80 1.59 -12.94
C THR A 562 -11.58 0.71 -13.23
N SER A 563 -10.43 1.29 -13.56
CA SER A 563 -9.18 0.55 -13.73
C SER A 563 -8.75 -0.19 -12.46
N MET A 564 -8.87 0.45 -11.30
CA MET A 564 -8.51 -0.16 -10.01
C MET A 564 -9.49 -1.25 -9.58
N SER A 565 -10.80 -1.04 -9.76
CA SER A 565 -11.85 -2.02 -9.48
C SER A 565 -11.67 -3.27 -10.33
N ALA A 566 -11.41 -3.09 -11.63
CA ALA A 566 -11.07 -4.18 -12.55
C ALA A 566 -9.88 -4.99 -12.00
N LYS A 567 -8.77 -4.34 -11.64
CA LYS A 567 -7.58 -5.01 -11.07
C LYS A 567 -7.88 -5.76 -9.78
N LEU A 568 -8.64 -5.16 -8.87
CA LEU A 568 -9.05 -5.78 -7.60
C LEU A 568 -9.97 -7.00 -7.82
N ALA A 569 -10.71 -7.04 -8.93
CA ALA A 569 -11.50 -8.18 -9.37
C ALA A 569 -10.73 -9.18 -10.26
N GLY A 570 -9.40 -9.03 -10.36
CA GLY A 570 -8.53 -9.92 -11.14
C GLY A 570 -8.48 -9.64 -12.64
N GLU A 571 -8.98 -8.48 -13.10
CA GLU A 571 -9.00 -8.06 -14.51
C GLU A 571 -7.79 -7.16 -14.88
N GLY A 572 -7.56 -6.96 -16.18
CA GLY A 572 -6.48 -6.11 -16.69
C GLY A 572 -5.08 -6.76 -16.68
N PRO A 573 -4.01 -6.00 -17.01
CA PRO A 573 -2.63 -6.48 -17.03
C PRO A 573 -2.05 -6.66 -15.61
N ASP A 574 -1.02 -7.52 -15.46
CA ASP A 574 -0.38 -7.74 -14.16
C ASP A 574 0.27 -6.46 -13.64
N VAL A 575 0.06 -6.18 -12.35
CA VAL A 575 0.78 -5.13 -11.66
C VAL A 575 1.89 -5.77 -10.86
N ALA A 576 3.12 -5.67 -11.35
CA ALA A 576 4.28 -5.91 -10.51
C ALA A 576 4.58 -4.62 -9.73
N PHE A 577 4.58 -4.68 -8.40
CA PHE A 577 5.21 -3.65 -7.58
C PHE A 577 6.75 -3.80 -7.63
N SER A 578 7.31 -3.94 -8.82
CA SER A 578 8.74 -3.85 -9.07
C SER A 578 9.08 -2.39 -9.35
N ASN A 579 10.14 -1.88 -8.74
CA ASN A 579 10.70 -0.54 -9.00
C ASN A 579 10.59 -0.19 -10.49
N VAL A 580 9.88 0.90 -10.77
CA VAL A 580 9.65 1.49 -12.10
C VAL A 580 10.91 1.34 -12.96
N ARG A 581 10.87 0.42 -13.94
CA ARG A 581 11.66 0.58 -15.16
C ARG A 581 10.85 1.52 -16.04
N ALA A 582 11.28 2.78 -16.11
CA ALA A 582 10.81 3.68 -17.14
C ALA A 582 11.16 3.04 -18.50
N SER A 583 10.13 2.74 -19.28
CA SER A 583 10.26 2.24 -20.64
C SER A 583 10.95 3.29 -21.50
N GLU A 584 12.01 2.87 -22.20
CA GLU A 584 12.53 3.51 -23.40
C GLU A 584 11.40 3.53 -24.43
N ASN A 585 10.71 4.66 -24.58
CA ASN A 585 10.03 5.09 -25.81
C ASN A 585 9.37 6.47 -25.59
N ALA A 586 10.18 7.50 -25.71
CA ALA A 586 9.77 8.80 -26.22
C ALA A 586 11.04 9.43 -26.83
N ARG A 587 11.08 9.47 -28.16
CA ARG A 587 12.11 10.17 -28.94
C ARG A 587 11.91 11.67 -28.83
#